data_AF-A0A1Z8YCT3-F1
#
_entry.id   AF-A0A1Z8YCT3-F1
#
_cell.length_a   1.000
_cell.length_b   1.000
_cell.length_c   1.000
_cell.angle_alpha   90.00
_cell.angle_beta   90.00
_cell.angle_gamma   90.00
#
_symmetry.space_group_name_H-M   'P 1'
#
loop_
_entity.id
_entity.type
_entity.pdbx_description
1 polymer ?
#
loop_
_entity_poly.entity_id
_entity_poly.type
_entity_poly.pdbx_seq_one_letter_code
_entity_poly.pdbx_strand_id
1 'polypeptide(L)'
;MVSIRWVDAEARGGPGWEDPEDMIEFALKPLMVVHSVGLLIHSCDQYVALTDSRGPDQIGGVQKIPRAWINSMDLMAPSNETLPSSLPLESVRTG
;
A
#
# COMPACT_ATOMS: atom_id res chain seq x y z
N MET A 1 13.72 5.39 1.42
CA MET A 1 12.31 5.01 1.16
C MET A 1 11.95 3.87 2.10
N VAL A 2 10.69 3.55 2.36
CA VAL A 2 10.31 2.40 3.19
C VAL A 2 9.39 1.48 2.42
N SER A 3 9.56 0.18 2.63
CA SER A 3 8.70 -0.90 2.11
C SER A 3 7.99 -1.54 3.29
N ILE A 4 6.67 -1.57 3.28
CA ILE A 4 5.83 -2.06 4.39
C ILE A 4 4.87 -3.12 3.87
N ARG A 5 4.88 -4.30 4.48
CA ARG A 5 3.85 -5.34 4.31
C ARG A 5 2.94 -5.31 5.51
N TRP A 6 1.63 -5.20 5.29
CA TRP A 6 0.64 -5.07 6.35
C TRP A 6 -0.69 -5.69 5.94
N VAL A 7 -1.51 -6.06 6.92
CA VAL A 7 -2.84 -6.61 6.68
C VAL A 7 -3.86 -5.47 6.71
N ASP A 8 -4.66 -5.34 5.65
CA ASP A 8 -5.70 -4.32 5.60
C ASP A 8 -7.00 -4.79 6.26
N ALA A 9 -7.72 -3.86 6.86
CA ALA A 9 -9.05 -4.12 7.39
C ALA A 9 -10.07 -3.88 6.28
N GLU A 10 -10.75 -4.94 5.88
CA GLU A 10 -11.74 -4.89 4.80
C GLU A 10 -13.16 -4.80 5.37
N ALA A 11 -14.02 -4.05 4.68
CA ALA A 11 -15.45 -3.98 4.98
C ALA A 11 -16.24 -4.09 3.67
N ARG A 12 -17.34 -4.84 3.71
CA ARG A 12 -18.27 -4.98 2.60
C ARG A 12 -19.68 -4.68 3.08
N GLY A 13 -20.38 -3.84 2.34
CA GLY A 13 -21.76 -3.45 2.62
C GLY A 13 -22.13 -2.19 1.82
N GLY A 14 -23.35 -2.14 1.34
CA GLY A 14 -23.93 -1.01 0.62
C GLY A 14 -24.98 -0.26 1.44
N PRO A 15 -25.78 0.59 0.79
CA PRO A 15 -26.86 1.34 1.44
C PRO A 15 -28.09 0.47 1.80
N GLY A 16 -28.10 -0.83 1.45
CA GLY A 16 -29.21 -1.75 1.65
C GLY A 16 -28.84 -2.98 2.49
N TRP A 17 -29.72 -3.98 2.51
CA TRP A 17 -29.43 -5.27 3.11
C TRP A 17 -28.65 -6.16 2.14
N GLU A 18 -27.66 -6.87 2.67
CA GLU A 18 -26.83 -7.79 1.91
C GLU A 18 -27.37 -9.22 2.01
N ASP A 19 -27.05 -10.04 1.00
CA ASP A 19 -27.36 -11.47 1.05
C ASP A 19 -26.50 -12.17 2.13
N PRO A 20 -27.10 -12.97 3.03
CA PRO A 20 -26.35 -13.64 4.09
C PRO A 20 -25.26 -14.59 3.59
N GLU A 21 -25.49 -15.31 2.50
CA GLU A 21 -24.52 -16.28 1.97
C GLU A 21 -23.31 -15.55 1.39
N ASP A 22 -23.53 -14.46 0.64
CA ASP A 22 -22.47 -13.62 0.11
C ASP A 22 -21.61 -12.98 1.21
N MET A 23 -22.24 -12.55 2.31
CA MET A 23 -21.52 -11.94 3.44
C MET A 23 -20.73 -12.97 4.24
N ILE A 24 -21.23 -14.20 4.40
CA ILE A 24 -20.49 -15.30 5.00
C ILE A 24 -19.29 -15.66 4.12
N GLU A 25 -19.47 -15.75 2.80
CA GLU A 25 -18.36 -16.02 1.87
C GLU A 25 -17.27 -14.94 2.00
N PHE A 26 -17.66 -13.67 2.04
CA PHE A 26 -16.73 -12.57 2.25
C PHE A 26 -16.01 -12.66 3.61
N ALA A 27 -16.73 -12.95 4.69
CA ALA A 27 -16.15 -13.05 6.04
C ALA A 27 -15.13 -14.20 6.19
N LEU A 28 -15.24 -15.26 5.38
CA LEU A 28 -14.30 -16.38 5.38
C LEU A 28 -13.07 -16.13 4.51
N LYS A 29 -13.05 -15.07 3.69
CA LYS A 29 -11.88 -14.73 2.88
C LYS A 29 -10.75 -14.24 3.79
N PRO A 30 -9.50 -14.67 3.55
CA PRO A 30 -8.36 -14.15 4.28
C PRO A 30 -8.19 -12.66 3.95
N LEU A 31 -7.81 -11.87 4.95
CA LEU A 31 -7.51 -10.46 4.76
C LEU A 31 -6.35 -10.27 3.77
N MET A 32 -6.46 -9.27 2.91
CA MET A 32 -5.40 -8.92 1.97
C MET A 32 -4.15 -8.43 2.70
N VAL A 33 -3.00 -8.93 2.25
CA VAL A 33 -1.69 -8.35 2.61
C VAL A 33 -1.34 -7.29 1.57
N VAL A 34 -1.30 -6.03 2.02
CA VAL A 34 -0.92 -4.88 1.22
C VAL A 34 0.58 -4.66 1.30
N HIS A 35 1.20 -4.32 0.16
CA HIS A 35 2.60 -3.91 0.08
C HIS A 35 2.69 -2.44 -0.31
N SER A 36 2.92 -1.57 0.68
CA SER A 36 3.06 -0.12 0.47
C SER A 36 4.54 0.27 0.42
N VAL A 37 4.92 1.07 -0.57
CA VAL A 37 6.26 1.66 -0.69
C VAL A 37 6.15 3.17 -0.76
N GLY A 38 6.93 3.90 0.06
CA GLY A 38 6.84 5.35 0.08
C GLY A 38 7.88 6.06 0.94
N LEU A 39 7.74 7.37 1.05
CA LEU A 39 8.56 8.24 1.90
C LEU A 39 7.98 8.23 3.32
N LEU A 40 8.80 7.85 4.30
CA LEU A 40 8.41 7.85 5.71
C LEU A 40 8.26 9.30 6.21
N ILE A 41 7.07 9.65 6.69
CA ILE A 41 6.76 10.96 7.28
C ILE A 41 6.81 10.90 8.80
N HIS A 42 6.21 9.86 9.38
CA HIS A 42 6.08 9.72 10.81
C HIS A 42 6.12 8.25 11.24
N SER A 43 6.65 8.00 12.43
CA SER A 43 6.69 6.68 13.05
C SER A 43 6.61 6.85 14.56
N CYS A 44 5.61 6.22 15.17
CA CYS A 44 5.45 6.10 16.62
C CYS A 44 4.93 4.70 16.97
N ASP A 45 4.74 4.40 18.25
CA ASP A 45 4.31 3.08 18.71
C ASP A 45 2.91 2.67 18.20
N GLN A 46 2.08 3.64 17.82
CA GLN A 46 0.73 3.39 17.36
C GLN A 46 0.63 3.19 15.85
N TYR A 47 1.39 3.96 15.06
CA TYR A 47 1.26 3.94 13.60
C TYR A 47 2.53 4.41 12.89
N VAL A 48 2.58 4.07 11.60
CA VAL A 48 3.52 4.61 10.61
C VAL A 48 2.73 5.41 9.57
N ALA A 49 3.29 6.52 9.10
CA ALA A 49 2.69 7.33 8.05
C ALA A 49 3.66 7.55 6.89
N LEU A 50 3.18 7.35 5.67
CA LEU A 50 3.96 7.47 4.43
C LEU A 50 3.22 8.26 3.35
N THR A 51 3.99 8.85 2.43
CA THR A 51 3.50 9.54 1.23
C THR A 51 4.23 9.00 -0.01
N ASP A 52 3.62 9.15 -1.17
CA ASP A 52 4.23 8.84 -2.47
C ASP A 52 5.22 9.93 -2.93
N SER A 53 4.97 11.19 -2.54
CA SER A 53 5.66 12.36 -3.07
C SER A 53 5.74 13.48 -2.04
N ARG A 54 6.79 14.32 -2.19
CA ARG A 54 7.03 15.51 -1.37
C ARG A 54 7.70 16.59 -2.20
N GLY A 55 7.05 17.74 -2.30
CA GLY A 55 7.62 18.98 -2.82
C GLY A 55 8.22 19.86 -1.71
N PRO A 56 8.73 21.05 -2.04
CA PRO A 56 9.26 22.00 -1.05
C PRO A 56 8.22 22.44 -0.01
N ASP A 57 6.98 22.66 -0.45
CA ASP A 57 5.86 23.22 0.31
C ASP A 57 4.57 22.38 0.22
N GLN A 58 4.58 21.31 -0.58
CA GLN A 58 3.44 20.42 -0.80
C GLN A 58 3.80 18.96 -0.49
N ILE A 59 2.80 18.15 -0.15
CA ILE A 59 2.95 16.72 0.10
C ILE A 59 1.80 15.95 -0.55
N GLY A 60 2.11 14.77 -1.09
CA GLY A 60 1.11 13.85 -1.62
C GLY A 60 0.19 13.29 -0.54
N GLY A 61 -0.67 12.35 -0.94
CA GLY A 61 -1.58 11.67 -0.03
C GLY A 61 -0.83 10.94 1.08
N VAL A 62 -1.25 11.14 2.33
CA VAL A 62 -0.63 10.48 3.48
C VAL A 62 -1.43 9.24 3.87
N GLN A 63 -0.80 8.07 3.75
CA GLN A 63 -1.34 6.81 4.23
C GLN A 63 -0.85 6.56 5.66
N LYS A 64 -1.78 6.36 6.60
CA LYS A 64 -1.49 5.93 7.97
C LYS A 64 -1.77 4.45 8.12
N ILE A 65 -0.80 3.71 8.66
CA ILE A 65 -0.88 2.26 8.88
C ILE A 65 -0.67 1.99 10.37
N PRO A 66 -1.64 1.38 11.08
CA PRO A 66 -1.45 0.97 12.47
C PRO A 66 -0.29 0.00 12.61
N ARG A 67 0.57 0.19 13.62
CA ARG A 67 1.73 -0.69 13.84
C ARG A 67 1.33 -2.14 14.09
N ALA A 68 0.22 -2.34 14.78
CA ALA A 68 -0.31 -3.66 15.08
C ALA A 68 -0.68 -4.48 13.83
N TRP A 69 -0.84 -3.82 12.67
CA TRP A 69 -1.23 -4.47 11.41
C TRP A 69 -0.04 -4.68 10.47
N ILE A 70 1.14 -4.18 10.81
CA ILE A 70 2.36 -4.31 10.00
C ILE A 70 3.00 -5.68 10.26
N ASN A 71 3.16 -6.47 9.21
CA ASN A 71 3.89 -7.73 9.23
C ASN A 71 5.40 -7.51 9.12
N SER A 72 5.84 -6.60 8.24
CA SER A 72 7.25 -6.26 8.07
C SER A 72 7.43 -4.83 7.55
N MET A 73 8.58 -4.24 7.90
CA MET A 73 8.96 -2.89 7.46
C MET A 73 10.47 -2.83 7.21
N ASP A 74 10.85 -2.46 5.99
CA ASP A 74 12.23 -2.40 5.54
C ASP A 74 12.59 -0.98 5.08
N LEU A 75 13.74 -0.49 5.52
CA LEU A 75 14.32 0.74 4.99
C LEU A 75 15.02 0.42 3.66
N MET A 76 14.61 1.11 2.60
CA MET A 76 15.18 0.96 1.27
C MET A 76 16.23 2.04 1.01
N ALA A 77 17.40 1.59 0.58
CA ALA A 77 18.47 2.38 0.02
C ALA A 77 18.51 2.22 -1.51
N PRO A 78 19.04 3.21 -2.25
CA PRO A 78 19.36 3.03 -3.67
C PRO A 78 20.28 1.82 -3.84
N SER A 79 20.01 0.96 -4.84
CA SER A 79 21.01 -0.01 -5.27
C SER A 79 22.08 0.72 -6.09
N ASN A 80 23.34 0.35 -5.89
CA ASN A 80 24.46 0.82 -6.73
C ASN A 80 24.47 0.15 -8.13
N GLU A 81 23.36 -0.45 -8.54
CA GLU A 81 23.23 -1.12 -9.83
C GLU A 81 22.84 -0.09 -10.90
N THR A 82 23.68 0.05 -11.91
CA THR A 82 23.36 0.83 -13.11
C THR A 82 22.20 0.16 -13.83
N LEU A 83 21.00 0.76 -13.75
CA LEU A 83 19.87 0.31 -14.57
C LEU A 83 20.27 0.36 -16.05
N PRO A 84 19.99 -0.68 -16.86
CA PRO A 84 20.23 -0.63 -18.30
C PRO A 84 19.45 0.55 -18.90
N SER A 85 20.08 1.28 -19.80
CA SER A 85 19.66 2.59 -20.32
C SER A 85 18.35 2.60 -21.13
N SER A 86 17.62 1.49 -21.19
CA SER A 86 16.38 1.38 -21.93
C SER A 86 15.45 0.35 -21.27
N LEU A 87 14.41 0.84 -20.60
CA LEU A 87 13.21 0.05 -20.37
C LEU A 87 12.54 -0.14 -21.74
N PRO A 88 12.19 -1.36 -22.18
CA PRO A 88 11.38 -1.53 -23.38
C PRO A 88 10.02 -0.91 -23.10
N LEU A 89 9.76 0.25 -23.72
CA LEU A 89 8.41 0.75 -23.92
C LEU A 89 7.72 -0.28 -24.82
N GLU A 90 7.01 -1.24 -24.22
CA GLU A 90 6.12 -2.09 -25.00
C GLU A 90 5.09 -1.18 -25.67
N SER A 91 5.10 -1.24 -27.00
CA SER A 91 4.24 -0.47 -27.89
C SER A 91 2.78 -0.61 -27.45
N VAL A 92 2.14 0.53 -27.17
CA VAL A 92 0.69 0.63 -27.13
C VAL A 92 0.16 0.08 -28.45
N ARG A 93 -0.39 -1.15 -28.41
CA ARG A 93 -1.10 -1.73 -29.54
C ARG A 93 -2.43 -1.01 -29.66
N THR A 94 -2.53 -0.10 -30.61
CA THR A 94 -3.79 0.32 -31.21
C THR A 94 -4.44 -0.90 -31.88
N GLY A 95 -5.66 -1.23 -31.45
CA GLY A 95 -6.56 -2.17 -32.09
C GLY A 95 -7.99 -1.76 -31.76
#